data_AF-A0A1H5X5Q9-F1
#
_entry.id   AF-A0A1H5X5Q9-F1
#
_cell.length_a   1.000
_cell.length_b   1.000
_cell.length_c   1.000
_cell.angle_alpha   90.00
_cell.angle_beta   90.00
_cell.angle_gamma   90.00
#
_symmetry.space_group_name_H-M   'P 1'
#
loop_
_entity.id
_entity.type
_entity.pdbx_description
1 polymer ?
#
loop_
_entity_poly.entity_id
_entity_poly.type
_entity_poly.pdbx_seq_one_letter_code
_entity_poly.pdbx_strand_id
1 'polypeptide(L)'
;MSSKRKITVAYGDGIGPEIMEATINILEAAGAQLEYDVIEIGEQVYLKGISSGMEPSAFESLRETKVFLKAPITTPQGGGFKSLNVTTRTSFGLFANVRPCKAFSPFIHTHFPKTDMVIIRENEEDLYAGIEHRGTQEVVQSIKLISQPGSEKIIRYAFEYAKKYGRKKVTCMTKDNIMKLADGLFHRTFDEIAKEYPSIQTDHKIIDIGTALIADRPEIFDVIVTLNLYGDIISDVAAQVTGSVGLGGSANVGEEVAMFEAIHGSAPDIAGMGIANPSGLLNGAIMMLVHIGQPEVAEKISNAWMKTLEDGIHTGDVYQEGISTIKAGTKEFAQAVIDRLGQLPKTMVPASFDKDETAPMNTKVKGKPTQKKELIGVDVFIDWNEEGRDPNVIGEKLRQANVNGLQLQLITNRGVKVFPAGMRETFCTDHWRARFAKADQSKVSHAQVLELIGQVNNLGFDTIQTANLYSFDGVRGYSLAQGE
;
A
#
# COMPACT_ATOMS: atom_id res chain seq x y z
N MET A 1 27.81 23.08 18.15
CA MET A 1 26.49 23.58 17.70
C MET A 1 25.86 22.45 16.91
N SER A 2 24.76 21.87 17.38
CA SER A 2 24.04 20.88 16.57
C SER A 2 23.50 21.60 15.34
N SER A 3 23.95 21.22 14.14
CA SER A 3 23.38 21.77 12.90
C SER A 3 21.94 21.30 12.78
N LYS A 4 21.00 22.23 12.58
CA LYS A 4 19.60 21.88 12.28
C LYS A 4 19.54 20.93 11.09
N ARG A 5 18.66 19.93 11.14
CA ARG A 5 18.40 19.04 10.01
C ARG A 5 17.42 19.72 9.07
N LYS A 6 17.84 19.98 7.83
CA LYS A 6 16.95 20.44 6.76
C LYS A 6 15.99 19.31 6.35
N ILE A 7 14.69 19.62 6.30
CA ILE A 7 13.62 18.71 5.87
C ILE A 7 12.72 19.42 4.87
N THR A 8 12.16 18.68 3.92
CA THR A 8 11.12 19.20 3.03
C THR A 8 9.77 19.15 3.74
N VAL A 9 8.99 20.22 3.64
CA VAL A 9 7.65 20.32 4.24
C VAL A 9 6.62 20.71 3.21
N ALA A 10 5.43 20.09 3.27
CA ALA A 10 4.30 20.51 2.46
C ALA A 10 2.99 20.53 3.25
N TYR A 11 2.29 21.66 3.16
CA TYR A 11 1.05 21.92 3.89
C TYR A 11 -0.17 21.20 3.29
N GLY A 12 -0.06 20.68 2.05
CA GLY A 12 -1.10 19.89 1.40
C GLY A 12 -2.42 20.66 1.21
N ASP A 13 -3.52 19.91 1.18
CA ASP A 13 -4.86 20.41 0.86
C ASP A 13 -5.85 20.16 2.03
N GLY A 14 -7.02 20.80 1.98
CA GLY A 14 -8.11 20.61 2.95
C GLY A 14 -7.71 21.00 4.38
N ILE A 15 -7.81 20.06 5.33
CA ILE A 15 -7.34 20.28 6.72
C ILE A 15 -5.82 20.36 6.87
N GLY A 16 -5.07 20.02 5.81
CA GLY A 16 -3.63 19.90 5.82
C GLY A 16 -2.90 21.10 6.41
N PRO A 17 -3.21 22.34 5.98
CA PRO A 17 -2.54 23.52 6.50
C PRO A 17 -2.71 23.73 8.01
N GLU A 18 -3.90 23.49 8.55
CA GLU A 18 -4.20 23.67 9.98
C GLU A 18 -3.44 22.67 10.87
N ILE A 19 -3.44 21.40 10.47
CA ILE A 19 -2.75 20.36 11.24
C ILE A 19 -1.22 20.45 11.10
N MET A 20 -0.73 20.94 9.96
CA MET A 20 0.69 21.20 9.75
C MET A 20 1.17 22.36 10.62
N GLU A 21 0.43 23.48 10.67
CA GLU A 21 0.72 24.61 11.56
C GLU A 21 0.78 24.14 13.03
N ALA A 22 -0.24 23.40 13.48
CA ALA A 22 -0.27 22.80 14.81
C ALA A 22 0.94 21.90 15.10
N THR A 23 1.31 21.03 14.15
CA THR A 23 2.44 20.10 14.29
C THR A 23 3.77 20.85 14.38
N ILE A 24 4.01 21.83 13.51
CA ILE A 24 5.24 22.63 13.51
C ILE A 24 5.39 23.41 14.82
N ASN A 25 4.31 24.03 15.32
CA ASN A 25 4.34 24.74 16.61
C ASN A 25 4.76 23.83 17.77
N ILE A 26 4.27 22.58 17.80
CA ILE A 26 4.66 21.59 18.81
C ILE A 26 6.14 21.20 18.64
N LEU A 27 6.60 20.94 17.41
CA LEU A 27 8.00 20.58 17.12
C LEU A 27 8.97 21.69 17.58
N GLU A 28 8.66 22.95 17.25
CA GLU A 28 9.46 24.11 17.63
C GLU A 28 9.50 24.30 19.15
N ALA A 29 8.33 24.27 19.82
CA ALA A 29 8.25 24.40 21.27
C ALA A 29 8.97 23.25 22.01
N ALA A 30 8.98 22.05 21.42
CA ALA A 30 9.71 20.91 21.97
C ALA A 30 11.23 21.05 21.85
N GLY A 31 11.72 21.92 20.96
CA GLY A 31 13.14 22.15 20.70
C GLY A 31 13.71 21.31 19.56
N ALA A 32 12.88 20.84 18.62
CA ALA A 32 13.32 20.08 17.46
C ALA A 32 14.34 20.89 16.64
N GLN A 33 15.46 20.25 16.29
CA GLN A 33 16.53 20.88 15.52
C GLN A 33 16.24 20.74 14.02
N LEU A 34 15.25 21.48 13.54
CA LEU A 34 14.76 21.42 12.17
C LEU A 34 14.94 22.76 11.43
N GLU A 35 15.21 22.65 10.14
CA GLU A 35 15.12 23.71 9.14
C GLU A 35 14.14 23.26 8.06
N TYR A 36 13.16 24.09 7.73
CA TYR A 36 12.05 23.71 6.86
C TYR A 36 12.25 24.29 5.46
N ASP A 37 12.30 23.41 4.46
CA ASP A 37 12.23 23.74 3.05
C ASP A 37 10.80 23.50 2.56
N VAL A 38 10.01 24.58 2.50
CA VAL A 38 8.58 24.49 2.22
C VAL A 38 8.34 24.43 0.72
N ILE A 39 7.63 23.39 0.27
CA ILE A 39 7.24 23.19 -1.12
C ILE A 39 5.73 23.21 -1.28
N GLU A 40 5.27 23.57 -2.48
CA GLU A 40 3.86 23.49 -2.86
C GLU A 40 3.61 22.17 -3.62
N ILE A 41 2.52 21.49 -3.28
CA ILE A 41 2.11 20.22 -3.88
C ILE A 41 0.59 20.14 -3.91
N GLY A 42 0.04 19.16 -4.65
CA GLY A 42 -1.38 18.82 -4.58
C GLY A 42 -2.27 19.67 -5.48
N GLU A 43 -3.49 19.97 -5.02
CA GLU A 43 -4.54 20.63 -5.80
C GLU A 43 -4.06 21.92 -6.47
N GLN A 44 -3.35 22.77 -5.74
CA GLN A 44 -2.84 24.04 -6.27
C GLN A 44 -1.85 23.83 -7.43
N VAL A 45 -1.04 22.76 -7.39
CA VAL A 45 -0.10 22.43 -8.47
C VAL A 45 -0.81 21.81 -9.66
N TYR A 46 -1.84 20.98 -9.43
CA TYR A 46 -2.69 20.47 -10.50
C TYR A 46 -3.41 21.59 -11.26
N LEU A 47 -3.92 22.60 -10.55
CA LEU A 47 -4.58 23.78 -11.14
C LEU A 47 -3.64 24.63 -12.01
N LYS A 48 -2.32 24.55 -11.79
CA LYS A 48 -1.29 25.15 -12.65
C LYS A 48 -0.99 24.33 -13.92
N GLY A 49 -1.68 23.21 -14.13
CA GLY A 49 -1.52 22.32 -15.30
C GLY A 49 -0.39 21.29 -15.15
N ILE A 50 0.15 21.11 -13.95
CA ILE A 50 1.22 20.16 -13.68
C ILE A 50 0.62 18.83 -13.22
N SER A 51 0.54 17.87 -14.13
CA SER A 51 -0.18 16.60 -13.93
C SER A 51 0.42 15.65 -12.90
N SER A 52 1.68 15.86 -12.50
CA SER A 52 2.31 15.12 -11.40
C SER A 52 1.83 15.57 -10.02
N GLY A 53 1.30 16.80 -9.89
CA GLY A 53 0.97 17.41 -8.60
C GLY A 53 2.18 17.92 -7.82
N MET A 54 3.37 17.96 -8.44
CA MET A 54 4.64 18.40 -7.84
C MET A 54 5.57 18.97 -8.92
N GLU A 55 6.12 20.16 -8.66
CA GLU A 55 7.07 20.84 -9.55
C GLU A 55 8.47 20.18 -9.53
N PRO A 56 9.29 20.31 -10.59
CA PRO A 56 10.67 19.78 -10.59
C PRO A 56 11.52 20.26 -9.42
N SER A 57 11.38 21.52 -9.00
CA SER A 57 12.06 22.10 -7.83
C SER A 57 11.75 21.35 -6.53
N ALA A 58 10.51 20.89 -6.36
CA ALA A 58 10.11 20.09 -5.21
C ALA A 58 10.77 18.70 -5.20
N PHE A 59 10.96 18.07 -6.37
CA PHE A 59 11.74 16.83 -6.47
C PHE A 59 13.21 17.04 -6.10
N GLU A 60 13.81 18.18 -6.47
CA GLU A 60 15.19 18.50 -6.05
C GLU A 60 15.29 18.71 -4.53
N SER A 61 14.33 19.43 -3.93
CA SER A 61 14.25 19.58 -2.47
C SER A 61 14.24 18.22 -1.78
N LEU A 62 13.40 17.28 -2.24
CA LEU A 62 13.31 15.93 -1.67
C LEU A 62 14.62 15.13 -1.81
N ARG A 63 15.38 15.30 -2.92
CA ARG A 63 16.69 14.66 -3.09
C ARG A 63 17.75 15.24 -2.14
N GLU A 64 17.71 16.54 -1.90
CA GLU A 64 18.65 17.23 -1.02
C GLU A 64 18.38 16.90 0.45
N THR A 65 17.13 17.04 0.89
CA THR A 65 16.76 16.90 2.31
C THR A 65 16.60 15.45 2.74
N LYS A 66 16.17 14.58 1.81
CA LYS A 66 15.88 13.14 2.00
C LYS A 66 14.80 12.83 3.04
N VAL A 67 14.17 13.84 3.61
CA VAL A 67 13.20 13.71 4.70
C VAL A 67 12.04 14.63 4.37
N PHE A 68 10.86 14.04 4.24
CA PHE A 68 9.66 14.74 3.82
C PHE A 68 8.57 14.63 4.87
N LEU A 69 8.13 15.75 5.43
CA LEU A 69 6.93 15.82 6.28
C LEU A 69 5.81 16.48 5.49
N LYS A 70 4.72 15.75 5.23
CA LYS A 70 3.61 16.31 4.46
C LYS A 70 2.25 16.10 5.09
N ALA A 71 1.40 17.10 4.94
CA ALA A 71 -0.01 16.96 5.23
C ALA A 71 -0.74 16.17 4.11
N PRO A 72 -2.02 15.83 4.30
CA PRO A 72 -2.84 15.16 3.29
C PRO A 72 -3.03 16.01 2.02
N ILE A 73 -3.31 15.33 0.91
CA ILE A 73 -3.46 15.93 -0.42
C ILE A 73 -4.76 15.41 -1.02
N THR A 74 -5.52 16.28 -1.68
CA THR A 74 -6.75 15.89 -2.37
C THR A 74 -6.40 15.19 -3.69
N THR A 75 -6.90 13.96 -3.87
CA THR A 75 -6.84 13.26 -5.17
C THR A 75 -8.26 13.21 -5.75
N PRO A 76 -8.48 13.66 -7.00
CA PRO A 76 -9.80 13.59 -7.64
C PRO A 76 -10.33 12.14 -7.73
N GLN A 77 -11.63 11.96 -7.50
CA GLN A 77 -12.29 10.65 -7.60
C GLN A 77 -12.76 10.35 -9.03
N GLY A 78 -12.51 9.14 -9.53
CA GLY A 78 -13.12 8.63 -10.77
C GLY A 78 -12.53 9.17 -12.09
N GLY A 79 -11.47 9.97 -12.05
CA GLY A 79 -10.76 10.49 -13.22
C GLY A 79 -9.74 11.56 -12.83
N GLY A 80 -8.96 12.06 -13.79
CA GLY A 80 -7.98 13.13 -13.54
C GLY A 80 -6.54 12.60 -13.38
N PHE A 81 -5.78 13.23 -12.49
CA PHE A 81 -4.34 13.01 -12.36
C PHE A 81 -4.00 11.77 -11.53
N LYS A 82 -2.82 11.19 -11.76
CA LYS A 82 -2.30 10.12 -10.89
C LYS A 82 -2.08 10.67 -9.49
N SER A 83 -2.30 9.82 -8.48
CA SER A 83 -2.08 10.20 -7.08
C SER A 83 -0.65 10.65 -6.85
N LEU A 84 -0.46 11.86 -6.30
CA LEU A 84 0.86 12.36 -5.93
C LEU A 84 1.51 11.46 -4.89
N ASN A 85 0.75 10.94 -3.92
CA ASN A 85 1.27 10.05 -2.88
C ASN A 85 1.96 8.81 -3.50
N VAL A 86 1.28 8.17 -4.46
CA VAL A 86 1.85 7.03 -5.20
C VAL A 86 3.07 7.45 -6.01
N THR A 87 3.01 8.62 -6.66
CA THR A 87 4.11 9.16 -7.46
C THR A 87 5.36 9.39 -6.61
N THR A 88 5.24 10.02 -5.44
CA THR A 88 6.36 10.25 -4.52
C THR A 88 6.91 8.93 -3.98
N ARG A 89 6.05 7.99 -3.57
CA ARG A 89 6.47 6.68 -3.05
C ARG A 89 7.29 5.90 -4.07
N THR A 90 6.77 5.77 -5.28
CA THR A 90 7.44 5.04 -6.37
C THR A 90 8.69 5.74 -6.89
N SER A 91 8.68 7.07 -7.03
CA SER A 91 9.84 7.82 -7.56
C SER A 91 11.05 7.80 -6.63
N PHE A 92 10.83 7.71 -5.31
CA PHE A 92 11.89 7.73 -4.29
C PHE A 92 12.16 6.37 -3.65
N GLY A 93 11.53 5.32 -4.15
CA GLY A 93 11.79 3.98 -3.67
C GLY A 93 11.27 3.71 -2.24
N LEU A 94 10.16 4.34 -1.84
CA LEU A 94 9.61 4.30 -0.47
C LEU A 94 8.80 3.02 -0.20
N PHE A 95 9.46 1.87 -0.35
CA PHE A 95 8.86 0.54 -0.38
C PHE A 95 8.09 0.10 0.88
N ALA A 96 8.39 0.65 2.06
CA ALA A 96 7.75 0.26 3.32
C ALA A 96 6.87 1.37 3.88
N ASN A 97 5.56 1.11 4.01
CA ASN A 97 4.64 1.99 4.72
C ASN A 97 4.32 1.41 6.11
N VAL A 98 4.83 2.06 7.15
CA VAL A 98 4.70 1.67 8.56
C VAL A 98 3.54 2.43 9.18
N ARG A 99 2.53 1.69 9.66
CA ARG A 99 1.32 2.23 10.26
C ARG A 99 1.07 1.60 11.65
N PRO A 100 1.59 2.20 12.73
CA PRO A 100 1.29 1.76 14.09
C PRO A 100 -0.17 2.07 14.45
N CYS A 101 -0.86 1.10 15.04
CA CYS A 101 -2.23 1.23 15.55
C CYS A 101 -2.26 0.75 17.00
N LYS A 102 -2.43 1.69 17.93
CA LYS A 102 -2.41 1.43 19.37
C LYS A 102 -3.62 2.06 20.06
N ALA A 103 -4.23 1.31 20.97
CA ALA A 103 -5.30 1.79 21.84
C ALA A 103 -4.72 2.66 22.99
N PHE A 104 -5.41 3.75 23.30
CA PHE A 104 -5.08 4.67 24.40
C PHE A 104 -6.17 4.68 25.49
N SER A 105 -6.72 3.50 25.77
CA SER A 105 -7.76 3.31 26.80
C SER A 105 -7.24 3.63 28.21
N PRO A 106 -8.07 4.17 29.12
CA PRO A 106 -9.49 4.51 28.94
C PRO A 106 -9.73 5.90 28.34
N PHE A 107 -8.68 6.66 28.01
CA PHE A 107 -8.79 8.06 27.59
C PHE A 107 -9.36 8.23 26.19
N ILE A 108 -9.07 7.26 25.33
CA ILE A 108 -9.73 7.11 24.03
C ILE A 108 -10.52 5.81 24.07
N HIS A 109 -11.84 5.92 23.93
CA HIS A 109 -12.69 4.73 23.94
C HIS A 109 -12.43 3.87 22.72
N THR A 110 -12.38 2.57 23.00
CA THR A 110 -12.33 1.50 22.02
C THR A 110 -12.90 0.26 22.69
N HIS A 111 -13.49 -0.64 21.91
CA HIS A 111 -13.87 -1.97 22.38
C HIS A 111 -12.64 -2.86 22.66
N PHE A 112 -11.44 -2.43 22.25
CA PHE A 112 -10.22 -3.24 22.26
C PHE A 112 -9.06 -2.51 22.98
N PRO A 113 -9.13 -2.37 24.31
CA PRO A 113 -8.22 -1.51 25.08
C PRO A 113 -6.76 -1.99 25.13
N LYS A 114 -6.48 -3.22 24.69
CA LYS A 114 -5.14 -3.84 24.72
C LYS A 114 -4.47 -3.89 23.35
N THR A 115 -5.09 -3.33 22.31
CA THR A 115 -4.54 -3.35 20.96
C THR A 115 -3.27 -2.53 20.87
N ASP A 116 -2.21 -3.16 20.38
CA ASP A 116 -0.95 -2.52 19.99
C ASP A 116 -0.36 -3.35 18.86
N MET A 117 -0.62 -2.94 17.62
CA MET A 117 -0.14 -3.60 16.42
C MET A 117 0.52 -2.61 15.47
N VAL A 118 1.31 -3.12 14.52
CA VAL A 118 1.92 -2.34 13.46
C VAL A 118 1.70 -3.01 12.14
N ILE A 119 1.15 -2.29 11.18
CA ILE A 119 0.97 -2.77 9.81
C ILE A 119 2.13 -2.25 8.96
N ILE A 120 2.83 -3.18 8.33
CA ILE A 120 3.91 -2.97 7.37
C ILE A 120 3.35 -3.28 5.99
N ARG A 121 2.97 -2.23 5.28
CA ARG A 121 2.35 -2.29 3.96
C ARG A 121 3.42 -2.13 2.88
N GLU A 122 3.41 -3.04 1.91
CA GLU A 122 4.13 -2.87 0.63
C GLU A 122 3.59 -1.64 -0.12
N ASN A 123 4.46 -0.82 -0.72
CA ASN A 123 4.12 0.56 -1.07
C ASN A 123 4.55 1.02 -2.47
N GLU A 124 5.06 0.12 -3.32
CA GLU A 124 5.62 0.39 -4.65
C GLU A 124 4.91 -0.34 -5.79
N GLU A 125 4.32 -1.51 -5.53
CA GLU A 125 3.72 -2.37 -6.56
C GLU A 125 2.23 -2.68 -6.27
N ASP A 126 1.74 -3.84 -6.71
CA ASP A 126 0.33 -4.23 -6.65
C ASP A 126 -0.60 -3.31 -7.48
N LEU A 127 -1.90 -3.37 -7.27
CA LEU A 127 -2.93 -2.60 -8.00
C LEU A 127 -2.74 -1.07 -7.92
N TYR A 128 -1.96 -0.57 -6.96
CA TYR A 128 -1.66 0.87 -6.83
C TYR A 128 -0.73 1.38 -7.92
N ALA A 129 -0.11 0.50 -8.71
CA ALA A 129 0.63 0.89 -9.91
C ALA A 129 -0.26 1.64 -10.93
N GLY A 130 -1.59 1.44 -10.88
CA GLY A 130 -2.54 2.16 -11.73
C GLY A 130 -2.32 1.88 -13.22
N ILE A 131 -1.93 0.65 -13.56
CA ILE A 131 -1.74 0.21 -14.93
C ILE A 131 -3.06 -0.35 -15.44
N GLU A 132 -3.82 0.51 -16.11
CA GLU A 132 -5.18 0.21 -16.56
C GLU A 132 -5.30 0.36 -18.07
N HIS A 133 -6.09 -0.53 -18.68
CA HIS A 133 -6.35 -0.49 -20.12
C HIS A 133 -7.82 -0.82 -20.36
N ARG A 134 -8.43 -0.09 -21.28
CA ARG A 134 -9.73 -0.46 -21.83
C ARG A 134 -9.52 -1.25 -23.11
N GLY A 135 -9.89 -2.53 -23.07
CA GLY A 135 -9.73 -3.43 -24.21
C GLY A 135 -10.95 -3.44 -25.14
N THR A 136 -12.14 -3.25 -24.57
CA THR A 136 -13.40 -3.32 -25.31
C THR A 136 -14.39 -2.25 -24.84
N GLN A 137 -15.60 -2.22 -25.42
CA GLN A 137 -16.64 -1.32 -24.96
C GLN A 137 -17.08 -1.65 -23.52
N GLU A 138 -17.15 -2.92 -23.14
CA GLU A 138 -17.67 -3.36 -21.83
C GLU A 138 -16.62 -3.64 -20.76
N VAL A 139 -15.34 -3.82 -21.13
CA VAL A 139 -14.32 -4.31 -20.20
C VAL A 139 -13.10 -3.41 -20.11
N VAL A 140 -12.77 -3.06 -18.86
CA VAL A 140 -11.54 -2.39 -18.44
C VAL A 140 -10.77 -3.35 -17.54
N GLN A 141 -9.45 -3.41 -17.70
CA GLN A 141 -8.57 -4.22 -16.87
C GLN A 141 -7.62 -3.34 -16.05
N SER A 142 -7.22 -3.86 -14.88
CA SER A 142 -6.14 -3.34 -14.06
C SER A 142 -5.12 -4.45 -13.79
N ILE A 143 -3.84 -4.13 -13.86
CA ILE A 143 -2.76 -5.11 -13.74
C ILE A 143 -2.20 -5.11 -12.32
N LYS A 144 -2.30 -6.27 -11.65
CA LYS A 144 -1.63 -6.54 -10.37
C LYS A 144 -0.24 -7.12 -10.63
N LEU A 145 0.81 -6.37 -10.31
CA LEU A 145 2.19 -6.80 -10.39
C LEU A 145 2.74 -7.04 -8.98
N ILE A 146 3.19 -8.27 -8.72
CA ILE A 146 3.92 -8.61 -7.49
C ILE A 146 5.28 -9.16 -7.90
N SER A 147 6.35 -8.58 -7.38
CA SER A 147 7.72 -8.98 -7.68
C SER A 147 8.35 -9.70 -6.49
N GLN A 148 9.21 -10.66 -6.77
CA GLN A 148 9.99 -11.34 -5.74
C GLN A 148 10.91 -10.38 -4.97
N PRO A 149 11.71 -9.51 -5.62
CA PRO A 149 12.58 -8.59 -4.88
C PRO A 149 11.79 -7.59 -4.03
N GLY A 150 10.67 -7.04 -4.53
CA GLY A 150 9.79 -6.16 -3.75
C GLY A 150 9.21 -6.87 -2.52
N SER A 151 8.69 -8.09 -2.71
CA SER A 151 8.19 -8.95 -1.63
C SER A 151 9.27 -9.22 -0.57
N GLU A 152 10.48 -9.64 -0.99
CA GLU A 152 11.57 -9.93 -0.05
C GLU A 152 11.96 -8.69 0.75
N LYS A 153 12.04 -7.53 0.09
CA LYS A 153 12.44 -6.26 0.72
C LYS A 153 11.48 -5.85 1.84
N ILE A 154 10.17 -5.85 1.58
CA ILE A 154 9.16 -5.46 2.57
C ILE A 154 9.00 -6.50 3.69
N ILE A 155 9.08 -7.78 3.36
CA ILE A 155 9.00 -8.86 4.35
C ILE A 155 10.20 -8.81 5.29
N ARG A 156 11.41 -8.67 4.76
CA ARG A 156 12.62 -8.53 5.56
C ARG A 156 12.56 -7.28 6.44
N TYR A 157 12.05 -6.16 5.91
CA TYR A 157 11.79 -4.96 6.70
C TYR A 157 10.86 -5.25 7.88
N ALA A 158 9.76 -6.00 7.69
CA ALA A 158 8.85 -6.34 8.78
C ALA A 158 9.51 -7.18 9.89
N PHE A 159 10.39 -8.12 9.53
CA PHE A 159 11.15 -8.90 10.51
C PHE A 159 12.23 -8.08 11.23
N GLU A 160 12.97 -7.24 10.51
CA GLU A 160 13.94 -6.31 11.12
C GLU A 160 13.23 -5.29 12.03
N TYR A 161 12.07 -4.80 11.62
CA TYR A 161 11.22 -3.92 12.45
C TYR A 161 10.81 -4.65 13.73
N ALA A 162 10.32 -5.89 13.60
CA ALA A 162 9.90 -6.66 14.75
C ALA A 162 11.06 -6.90 15.73
N LYS A 163 12.25 -7.24 15.20
CA LYS A 163 13.47 -7.41 16.01
C LYS A 163 13.87 -6.11 16.70
N LYS A 164 13.98 -5.01 15.95
CA LYS A 164 14.41 -3.69 16.44
C LYS A 164 13.52 -3.19 17.58
N TYR A 165 12.19 -3.27 17.40
CA TYR A 165 11.24 -2.78 18.39
C TYR A 165 10.78 -3.85 19.39
N GLY A 166 11.50 -4.97 19.50
CA GLY A 166 11.25 -6.01 20.49
C GLY A 166 9.91 -6.75 20.34
N ARG A 167 9.25 -6.62 19.19
CA ARG A 167 8.00 -7.31 18.81
C ARG A 167 8.28 -8.82 18.69
N LYS A 168 7.26 -9.62 18.95
CA LYS A 168 7.37 -11.08 19.10
C LYS A 168 6.76 -11.86 17.95
N LYS A 169 5.87 -11.25 17.16
CA LYS A 169 5.20 -11.96 16.07
C LYS A 169 5.07 -11.12 14.80
N VAL A 170 5.27 -11.77 13.65
CA VAL A 170 4.97 -11.22 12.33
C VAL A 170 3.91 -12.10 11.64
N THR A 171 2.78 -11.52 11.29
CA THR A 171 1.69 -12.18 10.57
C THR A 171 1.68 -11.73 9.10
N CYS A 172 1.76 -12.68 8.18
CA CYS A 172 1.59 -12.42 6.75
C CYS A 172 0.10 -12.49 6.36
N MET A 173 -0.41 -11.50 5.63
CA MET A 173 -1.78 -11.51 5.10
C MET A 173 -1.82 -11.45 3.58
N THR A 174 -2.48 -12.41 2.93
CA THR A 174 -2.62 -12.46 1.46
C THR A 174 -3.94 -13.11 1.02
N LYS A 175 -4.24 -13.15 -0.29
CA LYS A 175 -5.35 -13.92 -0.88
C LYS A 175 -4.84 -15.03 -1.81
N ASP A 176 -3.77 -15.71 -1.39
CA ASP A 176 -3.08 -16.74 -2.18
C ASP A 176 -3.93 -17.99 -2.48
N ASN A 177 -5.00 -18.24 -1.71
CA ASN A 177 -6.00 -19.25 -2.02
C ASN A 177 -6.68 -19.00 -3.39
N ILE A 178 -6.84 -17.74 -3.77
CA ILE A 178 -7.37 -17.30 -5.08
C ILE A 178 -6.23 -16.93 -6.03
N MET A 179 -5.37 -15.98 -5.65
CA MET A 179 -4.25 -15.48 -6.47
C MET A 179 -2.97 -16.30 -6.23
N LYS A 180 -3.00 -17.56 -6.65
CA LYS A 180 -1.97 -18.56 -6.37
C LYS A 180 -0.55 -18.18 -6.85
N LEU A 181 -0.44 -17.36 -7.90
CA LEU A 181 0.84 -16.92 -8.45
C LEU A 181 1.34 -15.63 -7.80
N ALA A 182 0.56 -14.54 -7.90
CA ALA A 182 0.92 -13.22 -7.38
C ALA A 182 1.03 -13.22 -5.84
N ASP A 183 -0.09 -13.37 -5.14
CA ASP A 183 -0.12 -13.46 -3.67
C ASP A 183 0.65 -14.68 -3.15
N GLY A 184 0.61 -15.78 -3.88
CA GLY A 184 1.40 -16.96 -3.53
C GLY A 184 2.92 -16.72 -3.61
N LEU A 185 3.40 -15.84 -4.51
CA LEU A 185 4.81 -15.44 -4.52
C LEU A 185 5.17 -14.68 -3.24
N PHE A 186 4.33 -13.75 -2.81
CA PHE A 186 4.52 -13.01 -1.57
C PHE A 186 4.56 -13.95 -0.36
N HIS A 187 3.58 -14.86 -0.25
CA HIS A 187 3.51 -15.82 0.86
C HIS A 187 4.70 -16.80 0.87
N ARG A 188 5.09 -17.39 -0.27
CA ARG A 188 6.29 -18.25 -0.32
C ARG A 188 7.55 -17.49 0.08
N THR A 189 7.67 -16.23 -0.35
CA THR A 189 8.79 -15.37 0.06
C THR A 189 8.77 -15.11 1.56
N PHE A 190 7.58 -14.95 2.17
CA PHE A 190 7.44 -14.83 3.62
C PHE A 190 7.95 -16.07 4.35
N ASP A 191 7.56 -17.26 3.92
CA ASP A 191 8.02 -18.53 4.53
C ASP A 191 9.53 -18.74 4.37
N GLU A 192 10.12 -18.29 3.26
CA GLU A 192 11.56 -18.33 3.04
C GLU A 192 12.31 -17.42 4.02
N ILE A 193 11.86 -16.17 4.17
CA ILE A 193 12.50 -15.17 5.03
C ILE A 193 12.29 -15.48 6.51
N ALA A 194 11.12 -15.99 6.90
CA ALA A 194 10.80 -16.37 8.28
C ALA A 194 11.85 -17.32 8.90
N LYS A 195 12.43 -18.21 8.09
CA LYS A 195 13.48 -19.15 8.52
C LYS A 195 14.75 -18.46 9.00
N GLU A 196 14.99 -17.23 8.58
CA GLU A 196 16.14 -16.41 8.99
C GLU A 196 15.94 -15.77 10.38
N TYR A 197 14.71 -15.78 10.91
CA TYR A 197 14.32 -15.13 12.17
C TYR A 197 13.64 -16.10 13.15
N PRO A 198 14.33 -17.17 13.61
CA PRO A 198 13.72 -18.23 14.41
C PRO A 198 13.20 -17.78 15.80
N SER A 199 13.60 -16.60 16.27
CA SER A 199 13.12 -16.01 17.54
C SER A 199 11.80 -15.25 17.41
N ILE A 200 11.30 -15.04 16.19
CA ILE A 200 10.06 -14.31 15.92
C ILE A 200 8.99 -15.34 15.53
N GLN A 201 7.87 -15.32 16.23
CA GLN A 201 6.73 -16.16 15.87
C GLN A 201 6.16 -15.70 14.53
N THR A 202 5.74 -16.65 13.69
CA THR A 202 5.11 -16.35 12.41
C THR A 202 3.79 -17.08 12.24
N ASP A 203 2.85 -16.45 11.56
CA ASP A 203 1.66 -17.09 11.03
C ASP A 203 1.21 -16.42 9.73
N HIS A 204 0.34 -17.11 9.00
CA HIS A 204 -0.35 -16.58 7.82
C HIS A 204 -1.85 -16.52 8.06
N LYS A 205 -2.50 -15.53 7.45
CA LYS A 205 -3.95 -15.37 7.40
C LYS A 205 -4.37 -15.02 5.97
N ILE A 206 -5.47 -15.59 5.51
CA ILE A 206 -6.13 -15.06 4.33
C ILE A 206 -6.68 -13.66 4.67
N ILE A 207 -6.55 -12.69 3.77
CA ILE A 207 -6.82 -11.27 4.05
C ILE A 207 -8.24 -11.00 4.56
N ASP A 208 -9.24 -11.77 4.12
CA ASP A 208 -10.63 -11.63 4.58
C ASP A 208 -10.79 -12.01 6.05
N ILE A 209 -10.34 -13.21 6.44
CA ILE A 209 -10.39 -13.63 7.85
C ILE A 209 -9.43 -12.81 8.70
N GLY A 210 -8.27 -12.40 8.17
CA GLY A 210 -7.34 -11.50 8.84
C GLY A 210 -8.00 -10.16 9.19
N THR A 211 -8.70 -9.55 8.23
CA THR A 211 -9.45 -8.30 8.45
C THR A 211 -10.57 -8.48 9.47
N ALA A 212 -11.33 -9.58 9.39
CA ALA A 212 -12.37 -9.87 10.37
C ALA A 212 -11.80 -10.01 11.79
N LEU A 213 -10.64 -10.64 11.94
CA LEU A 213 -9.96 -10.77 13.23
C LEU A 213 -9.41 -9.43 13.75
N ILE A 214 -8.99 -8.51 12.87
CA ILE A 214 -8.63 -7.14 13.29
C ILE A 214 -9.86 -6.43 13.88
N ALA A 215 -11.04 -6.66 13.32
CA ALA A 215 -12.28 -6.04 13.80
C ALA A 215 -12.87 -6.71 15.06
N ASP A 216 -12.55 -7.99 15.32
CA ASP A 216 -13.13 -8.79 16.41
C ASP A 216 -12.20 -9.00 17.61
N ARG A 217 -10.89 -9.18 17.36
CA ARG A 217 -9.88 -9.52 18.38
C ARG A 217 -8.48 -9.04 17.97
N PRO A 218 -8.32 -7.72 17.72
CA PRO A 218 -7.08 -7.11 17.23
C PRO A 218 -5.85 -7.37 18.09
N GLU A 219 -6.02 -7.59 19.40
CA GLU A 219 -4.94 -7.84 20.36
C GLU A 219 -4.13 -9.12 20.10
N ILE A 220 -4.59 -9.99 19.20
CA ILE A 220 -3.80 -11.16 18.79
C ILE A 220 -2.67 -10.77 17.83
N PHE A 221 -2.73 -9.60 17.18
CA PHE A 221 -1.74 -9.16 16.20
C PHE A 221 -0.65 -8.33 16.86
N ASP A 222 0.54 -8.39 16.28
CA ASP A 222 1.70 -7.64 16.74
C ASP A 222 2.29 -6.88 15.54
N VAL A 223 3.06 -7.52 14.66
CA VAL A 223 3.41 -6.96 13.34
C VAL A 223 2.62 -7.69 12.26
N ILE A 224 2.00 -6.95 11.34
CA ILE A 224 1.34 -7.50 10.14
C ILE A 224 2.12 -7.04 8.92
N VAL A 225 2.39 -7.94 7.96
CA VAL A 225 2.98 -7.59 6.66
C VAL A 225 2.08 -8.05 5.53
N THR A 226 1.83 -7.16 4.55
CA THR A 226 0.88 -7.42 3.46
C THR A 226 1.16 -6.56 2.22
N LEU A 227 0.53 -6.96 1.10
CA LEU A 227 0.52 -6.27 -0.19
C LEU A 227 -0.17 -4.90 -0.14
N ASN A 228 0.10 -4.03 -1.11
CA ASN A 228 -0.28 -2.61 -1.13
C ASN A 228 -1.77 -2.34 -0.87
N LEU A 229 -2.66 -2.88 -1.71
CA LEU A 229 -4.11 -2.59 -1.59
C LEU A 229 -4.68 -3.11 -0.27
N TYR A 230 -4.21 -4.28 0.15
CA TYR A 230 -4.66 -4.89 1.39
C TYR A 230 -4.17 -4.11 2.61
N GLY A 231 -2.91 -3.68 2.58
CA GLY A 231 -2.32 -2.86 3.62
C GLY A 231 -3.05 -1.55 3.82
N ASP A 232 -3.52 -0.92 2.72
CA ASP A 232 -4.37 0.27 2.80
C ASP A 232 -5.64 -0.02 3.62
N ILE A 233 -6.43 -0.99 3.15
CA ILE A 233 -7.72 -1.34 3.73
C ILE A 233 -7.59 -1.72 5.21
N ILE A 234 -6.68 -2.65 5.55
CA ILE A 234 -6.62 -3.16 6.93
C ILE A 234 -6.06 -2.13 7.90
N SER A 235 -5.24 -1.18 7.44
CA SER A 235 -4.70 -0.14 8.30
C SER A 235 -5.73 0.93 8.66
N ASP A 236 -6.64 1.26 7.75
CA ASP A 236 -7.77 2.14 8.05
C ASP A 236 -8.73 1.46 9.04
N VAL A 237 -9.01 0.17 8.85
CA VAL A 237 -9.79 -0.64 9.82
C VAL A 237 -9.09 -0.66 11.18
N ALA A 238 -7.79 -0.94 11.23
CA ALA A 238 -7.04 -0.99 12.48
C ALA A 238 -7.00 0.37 13.20
N ALA A 239 -6.80 1.47 12.46
CA ALA A 239 -6.80 2.82 13.02
C ALA A 239 -8.16 3.15 13.65
N GLN A 240 -9.27 2.83 12.96
CA GLN A 240 -10.62 3.02 13.49
C GLN A 240 -10.89 2.14 14.72
N VAL A 241 -10.47 0.88 14.70
CA VAL A 241 -10.57 -0.07 15.82
C VAL A 241 -9.84 0.46 17.06
N THR A 242 -8.72 1.17 16.89
CA THR A 242 -7.95 1.75 18.00
C THR A 242 -8.47 3.08 18.54
N GLY A 243 -9.52 3.65 17.93
CA GLY A 243 -10.30 4.76 18.49
C GLY A 243 -10.67 5.83 17.47
N SER A 244 -9.73 6.24 16.60
CA SER A 244 -10.00 7.22 15.55
C SER A 244 -8.90 7.17 14.49
N VAL A 245 -9.29 7.24 13.21
CA VAL A 245 -8.35 7.40 12.09
C VAL A 245 -7.54 8.70 12.21
N GLY A 246 -8.09 9.73 12.88
CA GLY A 246 -7.41 11.00 13.17
C GLY A 246 -6.16 10.89 14.06
N LEU A 247 -5.93 9.73 14.68
CA LEU A 247 -4.75 9.44 15.50
C LEU A 247 -3.63 8.77 14.69
N GLY A 248 -3.95 8.23 13.51
CA GLY A 248 -3.05 7.39 12.72
C GLY A 248 -1.94 8.19 12.05
N GLY A 249 -0.70 7.98 12.50
CA GLY A 249 0.52 8.43 11.81
C GLY A 249 1.11 7.31 10.95
N SER A 250 1.91 7.69 9.96
CA SER A 250 2.61 6.74 9.10
C SER A 250 3.99 7.22 8.66
N ALA A 251 4.86 6.25 8.35
CA ALA A 251 6.16 6.48 7.73
C ALA A 251 6.31 5.63 6.48
N ASN A 252 6.62 6.28 5.35
CA ASN A 252 6.97 5.66 4.09
C ASN A 252 8.50 5.70 3.99
N VAL A 253 9.14 4.53 4.08
CA VAL A 253 10.59 4.40 4.23
C VAL A 253 11.17 3.76 2.98
N GLY A 254 12.14 4.44 2.38
CA GLY A 254 13.01 3.92 1.33
C GLY A 254 14.44 3.74 1.81
N GLU A 255 15.35 3.45 0.87
CA GLU A 255 16.79 3.34 1.17
C GLU A 255 17.45 4.71 1.36
N GLU A 256 17.04 5.70 0.57
CA GLU A 256 17.64 7.03 0.52
C GLU A 256 16.74 8.10 1.15
N VAL A 257 15.43 7.97 0.99
CA VAL A 257 14.42 9.00 1.35
C VAL A 257 13.39 8.40 2.30
N ALA A 258 12.83 9.23 3.18
CA ALA A 258 11.69 8.89 4.01
C ALA A 258 10.62 9.99 3.97
N MET A 259 9.34 9.59 3.95
CA MET A 259 8.19 10.48 3.96
C MET A 259 7.26 10.14 5.13
N PHE A 260 6.90 11.16 5.90
CA PHE A 260 6.07 11.05 7.10
C PHE A 260 4.76 11.83 6.89
N GLU A 261 3.65 11.19 7.21
CA GLU A 261 2.31 11.71 6.95
C GLU A 261 1.28 11.10 7.91
N ALA A 262 0.11 11.73 8.02
CA ALA A 262 -1.05 11.09 8.61
C ALA A 262 -1.61 10.00 7.68
N ILE A 263 -2.35 9.03 8.24
CA ILE A 263 -3.05 8.01 7.44
C ILE A 263 -4.26 8.61 6.70
N HIS A 264 -4.96 9.57 7.32
CA HIS A 264 -6.20 10.14 6.78
C HIS A 264 -5.98 11.06 5.56
N GLY A 265 -7.07 11.28 4.80
CA GLY A 265 -7.12 12.20 3.67
C GLY A 265 -7.29 13.68 4.08
N SER A 266 -7.61 14.53 3.09
CA SER A 266 -7.72 15.99 3.24
C SER A 266 -9.00 16.49 3.93
N ALA A 267 -9.99 15.61 4.16
CA ALA A 267 -11.23 15.91 4.89
C ALA A 267 -11.85 17.28 4.53
N PRO A 268 -12.25 17.49 3.25
CA PRO A 268 -12.69 18.78 2.75
C PRO A 268 -13.96 19.31 3.43
N ASP A 269 -14.74 18.43 4.05
CA ASP A 269 -15.96 18.73 4.80
C ASP A 269 -15.71 19.52 6.09
N ILE A 270 -14.50 19.43 6.67
CA ILE A 270 -14.10 20.14 7.90
C ILE A 270 -12.93 21.11 7.70
N ALA A 271 -12.49 21.32 6.47
CA ALA A 271 -11.40 22.24 6.14
C ALA A 271 -11.77 23.70 6.49
N GLY A 272 -10.84 24.42 7.11
CA GLY A 272 -11.00 25.80 7.56
C GLY A 272 -11.80 25.97 8.85
N MET A 273 -12.28 24.89 9.46
CA MET A 273 -13.17 24.97 10.64
C MET A 273 -12.41 25.00 11.96
N GLY A 274 -11.10 24.72 11.99
CA GLY A 274 -10.33 24.72 13.24
C GLY A 274 -10.65 23.55 14.17
N ILE A 275 -11.23 22.46 13.67
CA ILE A 275 -11.68 21.32 14.48
C ILE A 275 -10.97 20.00 14.14
N ALA A 276 -10.04 20.01 13.19
CA ALA A 276 -9.29 18.83 12.78
C ALA A 276 -8.36 18.34 13.90
N ASN A 277 -8.26 17.03 14.05
CA ASN A 277 -7.32 16.42 14.99
C ASN A 277 -5.91 16.38 14.39
N PRO A 278 -4.91 17.10 14.96
CA PRO A 278 -3.56 17.10 14.42
C PRO A 278 -2.75 15.85 14.81
N SER A 279 -3.31 14.95 15.64
CA SER A 279 -2.58 13.82 16.23
C SER A 279 -1.97 12.87 15.19
N GLY A 280 -2.66 12.58 14.09
CA GLY A 280 -2.14 11.70 13.04
C GLY A 280 -0.86 12.23 12.41
N LEU A 281 -0.85 13.52 12.02
CA LEU A 281 0.35 14.15 11.46
C LEU A 281 1.45 14.32 12.52
N LEU A 282 1.08 14.68 13.76
CA LEU A 282 2.02 14.75 14.88
C LEU A 282 2.71 13.40 15.14
N ASN A 283 1.95 12.29 15.10
CA ASN A 283 2.50 10.95 15.25
C ASN A 283 3.43 10.57 14.08
N GLY A 284 3.11 10.99 12.85
CA GLY A 284 4.05 10.91 11.73
C GLY A 284 5.34 11.71 11.98
N ALA A 285 5.23 12.93 12.52
CA ALA A 285 6.38 13.77 12.86
C ALA A 285 7.22 13.20 14.03
N ILE A 286 6.61 12.52 14.99
CA ILE A 286 7.33 11.78 16.05
C ILE A 286 8.15 10.65 15.41
N MET A 287 7.59 9.89 14.47
CA MET A 287 8.33 8.86 13.72
C MET A 287 9.48 9.48 12.91
N MET A 288 9.27 10.68 12.33
CA MET A 288 10.31 11.44 11.63
C MET A 288 11.46 11.80 12.57
N LEU A 289 11.17 12.34 13.75
CA LEU A 289 12.18 12.72 14.74
C LEU A 289 13.04 11.52 15.16
N VAL A 290 12.42 10.36 15.39
CA VAL A 290 13.17 9.11 15.66
C VAL A 290 14.05 8.74 14.46
N HIS A 291 13.51 8.82 13.24
CA HIS A 291 14.25 8.49 12.01
C HIS A 291 15.49 9.37 11.78
N ILE A 292 15.41 10.66 12.09
CA ILE A 292 16.52 11.62 11.91
C ILE A 292 17.45 11.72 13.12
N GLY A 293 17.32 10.83 14.11
CA GLY A 293 18.21 10.79 15.28
C GLY A 293 17.92 11.86 16.32
N GLN A 294 16.65 12.23 16.52
CA GLN A 294 16.18 13.09 17.62
C GLN A 294 15.16 12.37 18.53
N PRO A 295 15.47 11.17 19.05
CA PRO A 295 14.55 10.36 19.85
C PRO A 295 14.13 11.05 21.16
N GLU A 296 14.98 11.87 21.78
CA GLU A 296 14.63 12.58 23.03
C GLU A 296 13.54 13.64 22.81
N VAL A 297 13.58 14.33 21.67
CA VAL A 297 12.52 15.29 21.29
C VAL A 297 11.24 14.54 20.96
N ALA A 298 11.34 13.40 20.27
CA ALA A 298 10.22 12.52 20.00
C ALA A 298 9.56 12.01 21.31
N GLU A 299 10.34 11.57 22.28
CA GLU A 299 9.84 11.14 23.61
C GLU A 299 9.13 12.29 24.32
N LYS A 300 9.73 13.48 24.34
CA LYS A 300 9.16 14.66 24.99
C LYS A 300 7.79 15.02 24.41
N ILE A 301 7.65 15.02 23.09
CA ILE A 301 6.38 15.30 22.40
C ILE A 301 5.38 14.18 22.64
N SER A 302 5.79 12.91 22.46
CA SER A 302 4.90 11.76 22.60
C SER A 302 4.30 11.68 24.01
N ASN A 303 5.13 11.90 25.04
CA ASN A 303 4.67 11.93 26.43
C ASN A 303 3.74 13.12 26.73
N ALA A 304 4.04 14.31 26.20
CA ALA A 304 3.18 15.47 26.35
C ALA A 304 1.81 15.28 25.67
N TRP A 305 1.81 14.69 24.48
CA TRP A 305 0.60 14.35 23.74
C TRP A 305 -0.24 13.31 24.50
N MET A 306 0.37 12.21 24.96
CA MET A 306 -0.34 11.23 25.80
C MET A 306 -0.87 11.87 27.10
N LYS A 307 -0.09 12.73 27.75
CA LYS A 307 -0.54 13.46 28.93
C LYS A 307 -1.74 14.38 28.65
N THR A 308 -1.83 14.93 27.44
CA THR A 308 -2.95 15.76 26.99
C THR A 308 -4.24 14.95 26.90
N LEU A 309 -4.15 13.77 26.28
CA LEU A 309 -5.26 12.81 26.22
C LEU A 309 -5.67 12.35 27.64
N GLU A 310 -4.69 12.04 28.48
CA GLU A 310 -4.93 11.60 29.86
C GLU A 310 -5.64 12.66 30.73
N ASP A 311 -5.41 13.95 30.47
CA ASP A 311 -6.11 15.04 31.14
C ASP A 311 -7.52 15.32 30.56
N GLY A 312 -7.95 14.54 29.58
CA GLY A 312 -9.27 14.63 28.95
C GLY A 312 -9.40 15.80 27.98
N ILE A 313 -8.31 16.30 27.41
CA ILE A 313 -8.35 17.33 26.37
C ILE A 313 -8.37 16.61 25.03
N HIS A 314 -9.51 16.63 24.35
CA HIS A 314 -9.75 15.85 23.15
C HIS A 314 -10.36 16.71 22.04
N THR A 315 -9.97 16.44 20.80
CA THR A 315 -10.62 16.99 19.60
C THR A 315 -11.94 16.31 19.33
N GLY A 316 -12.74 16.87 18.41
CA GLY A 316 -14.14 16.47 18.24
C GLY A 316 -14.37 15.01 17.83
N ASP A 317 -13.41 14.38 17.15
CA ASP A 317 -13.42 12.98 16.73
C ASP A 317 -13.20 11.99 17.89
N VAL A 318 -12.52 12.41 18.95
CA VAL A 318 -12.22 11.59 20.14
C VAL A 318 -13.10 11.96 21.32
N TYR A 319 -13.61 13.19 21.37
CA TYR A 319 -14.33 13.74 22.51
C TYR A 319 -15.54 12.88 22.91
N GLN A 320 -15.62 12.53 24.19
CA GLN A 320 -16.71 11.74 24.75
C GLN A 320 -17.13 12.29 26.10
N GLU A 321 -18.44 12.44 26.28
CA GLU A 321 -19.02 12.87 27.55
C GLU A 321 -18.69 11.87 28.66
N GLY A 322 -18.25 12.37 29.81
CA GLY A 322 -17.85 11.54 30.96
C GLY A 322 -16.39 11.05 30.95
N ILE A 323 -15.70 11.08 29.80
CA ILE A 323 -14.25 10.79 29.70
C ILE A 323 -13.47 12.08 29.44
N SER A 324 -13.93 12.90 28.51
CA SER A 324 -13.32 14.17 28.16
C SER A 324 -13.69 15.28 29.14
N THR A 325 -12.71 16.13 29.45
CA THR A 325 -12.88 17.38 30.21
C THR A 325 -13.06 18.57 29.27
N ILE A 326 -12.34 18.62 28.15
CA ILE A 326 -12.33 19.74 27.20
C ILE A 326 -12.47 19.22 25.78
N LYS A 327 -13.42 19.79 25.03
CA LYS A 327 -13.51 19.65 23.56
C LYS A 327 -12.66 20.75 22.92
N ALA A 328 -11.47 20.42 22.47
CA ALA A 328 -10.53 21.36 21.88
C ALA A 328 -10.68 21.44 20.34
N GLY A 329 -10.43 22.62 19.78
CA GLY A 329 -10.13 22.77 18.36
C GLY A 329 -8.66 22.43 18.08
N THR A 330 -8.26 22.52 16.81
CA THR A 330 -6.92 22.16 16.32
C THR A 330 -5.82 22.93 17.07
N LYS A 331 -5.98 24.24 17.19
CA LYS A 331 -4.97 25.14 17.79
C LYS A 331 -4.93 25.00 19.31
N GLU A 332 -6.09 24.89 19.94
CA GLU A 332 -6.21 24.70 21.39
C GLU A 332 -5.63 23.36 21.82
N PHE A 333 -5.84 22.30 21.03
CA PHE A 333 -5.24 21.00 21.29
C PHE A 333 -3.71 21.06 21.17
N ALA A 334 -3.18 21.71 20.13
CA ALA A 334 -1.74 21.87 19.98
C ALA A 334 -1.11 22.66 21.14
N GLN A 335 -1.76 23.75 21.57
CA GLN A 335 -1.32 24.51 22.74
C GLN A 335 -1.34 23.66 24.01
N ALA A 336 -2.39 22.85 24.21
CA ALA A 336 -2.48 21.96 25.36
C ALA A 336 -1.35 20.90 25.40
N VAL A 337 -0.90 20.42 24.23
CA VAL A 337 0.28 19.55 24.11
C VAL A 337 1.56 20.33 24.48
N ILE A 338 1.72 21.56 23.97
CA ILE A 338 2.87 22.43 24.26
C ILE A 338 2.99 22.69 25.77
N ASP A 339 1.89 23.00 26.44
CA ASP A 339 1.85 23.27 27.89
C ASP A 339 2.25 22.05 28.74
N ARG A 340 2.22 20.85 28.14
CA ARG A 340 2.58 19.57 28.77
C ARG A 340 3.96 19.06 28.39
N LEU A 341 4.73 19.80 27.61
CA LEU A 341 6.10 19.43 27.27
C LEU A 341 6.95 19.24 28.54
N GLY A 342 7.58 18.07 28.65
CA GLY A 342 8.35 17.67 29.84
C GLY A 342 7.53 17.00 30.94
N GLN A 343 6.21 16.88 30.78
CA GLN A 343 5.36 16.06 31.64
C GLN A 343 5.25 14.64 31.09
N LEU A 344 5.03 13.68 31.98
CA LEU A 344 4.77 12.28 31.65
C LEU A 344 3.29 11.94 31.88
N PRO A 345 2.71 11.02 31.09
CA PRO A 345 1.43 10.41 31.47
C PRO A 345 1.54 9.75 32.85
N LYS A 346 0.43 9.73 33.60
CA LYS A 346 0.37 9.11 34.95
C LYS A 346 -0.08 7.65 34.87
N THR A 347 -1.01 7.34 33.97
CA THR A 347 -1.63 6.02 33.84
C THR A 347 -1.12 5.29 32.62
N MET A 348 -0.92 6.00 31.49
CA MET A 348 -0.33 5.38 30.30
C MET A 348 1.16 5.12 30.51
N VAL A 349 1.66 4.03 29.93
CA VAL A 349 3.10 3.75 29.90
C VAL A 349 3.81 4.86 29.11
N PRO A 350 4.77 5.58 29.71
CA PRO A 350 5.51 6.62 29.01
C PRO A 350 6.18 6.10 27.75
N ALA A 351 6.20 6.92 26.71
CA ALA A 351 6.88 6.62 25.47
C ALA A 351 8.38 6.67 25.72
N SER A 352 9.07 5.66 25.20
CA SER A 352 10.52 5.56 25.19
C SER A 352 10.98 5.08 23.82
N PHE A 353 11.96 5.78 23.25
CA PHE A 353 12.65 5.45 22.02
C PHE A 353 14.11 5.13 22.32
N ASP A 354 14.71 4.25 21.52
CA ASP A 354 16.12 3.92 21.63
C ASP A 354 16.98 5.10 21.14
N LYS A 355 17.97 5.50 21.93
CA LYS A 355 18.86 6.64 21.64
C LYS A 355 20.08 6.21 20.83
N ASP A 356 20.48 4.96 20.97
CA ASP A 356 21.69 4.41 20.37
C ASP A 356 21.40 3.76 19.01
N GLU A 357 20.14 3.39 18.74
CA GLU A 357 19.75 2.62 17.55
C GLU A 357 19.22 3.47 16.38
N THR A 358 20.10 4.26 15.77
CA THR A 358 19.80 5.06 14.56
C THR A 358 20.11 4.32 13.24
N ALA A 359 20.65 3.10 13.31
CA ALA A 359 21.05 2.36 12.12
C ALA A 359 19.83 1.99 11.24
N PRO A 360 19.97 2.08 9.90
CA PRO A 360 18.94 1.62 8.98
C PRO A 360 18.77 0.10 9.08
N MET A 361 17.54 -0.36 8.90
CA MET A 361 17.23 -1.80 8.89
C MET A 361 17.84 -2.48 7.66
N ASN A 362 18.39 -3.68 7.84
CA ASN A 362 19.00 -4.43 6.75
C ASN A 362 17.94 -5.10 5.87
N THR A 363 17.58 -4.46 4.77
CA THR A 363 16.60 -4.95 3.80
C THR A 363 17.21 -5.52 2.53
N LYS A 364 18.49 -5.91 2.58
CA LYS A 364 19.21 -6.40 1.40
C LYS A 364 18.53 -7.63 0.80
N VAL A 365 18.18 -7.53 -0.48
CA VAL A 365 17.59 -8.62 -1.27
C VAL A 365 18.67 -9.61 -1.67
N LYS A 366 18.37 -10.91 -1.57
CA LYS A 366 19.27 -11.98 -2.01
C LYS A 366 19.06 -12.28 -3.50
N GLY A 367 20.16 -12.49 -4.22
CA GLY A 367 20.10 -12.95 -5.60
C GLY A 367 19.53 -14.38 -5.65
N LYS A 368 18.50 -14.59 -6.49
CA LYS A 368 17.95 -15.92 -6.76
C LYS A 368 18.64 -16.58 -7.97
N PRO A 369 18.76 -17.91 -8.00
CA PRO A 369 19.33 -18.62 -9.13
C PRO A 369 18.49 -18.39 -10.40
N THR A 370 19.16 -18.27 -11.54
CA THR A 370 18.50 -18.15 -12.83
C THR A 370 17.74 -19.43 -13.14
N GLN A 371 16.47 -19.28 -13.55
CA GLN A 371 15.64 -20.38 -14.02
C GLN A 371 15.63 -20.46 -15.53
N LYS A 372 15.52 -21.67 -16.09
CA LYS A 372 15.35 -21.88 -17.53
C LYS A 372 13.94 -21.45 -17.93
N LYS A 373 13.83 -20.26 -18.53
CA LYS A 373 12.58 -19.70 -19.06
C LYS A 373 12.33 -20.18 -20.49
N GLU A 374 11.19 -20.81 -20.73
CA GLU A 374 10.79 -21.31 -22.06
C GLU A 374 9.38 -20.83 -22.43
N LEU A 375 9.23 -20.31 -23.65
CA LEU A 375 7.93 -19.94 -24.21
C LEU A 375 7.22 -21.21 -24.69
N ILE A 376 6.01 -21.45 -24.22
CA ILE A 376 5.25 -22.69 -24.49
C ILE A 376 3.85 -22.43 -25.07
N GLY A 377 3.43 -21.17 -25.16
CA GLY A 377 2.15 -20.78 -25.75
C GLY A 377 1.87 -19.29 -25.64
N VAL A 378 0.65 -18.89 -25.96
CA VAL A 378 0.17 -17.51 -25.89
C VAL A 378 -1.33 -17.49 -25.59
N ASP A 379 -1.76 -16.61 -24.69
CA ASP A 379 -3.15 -16.18 -24.57
C ASP A 379 -3.35 -14.97 -25.49
N VAL A 380 -4.32 -15.06 -26.40
CA VAL A 380 -4.73 -14.00 -27.31
C VAL A 380 -6.08 -13.47 -26.85
N PHE A 381 -6.16 -12.17 -26.59
CA PHE A 381 -7.39 -11.51 -26.16
C PHE A 381 -8.03 -10.82 -27.36
N ILE A 382 -9.34 -11.00 -27.53
CA ILE A 382 -10.08 -10.46 -28.66
C ILE A 382 -11.31 -9.66 -28.22
N ASP A 383 -11.60 -8.60 -28.98
CA ASP A 383 -12.88 -7.88 -28.95
C ASP A 383 -13.83 -8.52 -29.96
N TRP A 384 -14.93 -9.07 -29.47
CA TRP A 384 -15.94 -9.66 -30.34
C TRP A 384 -17.33 -9.59 -29.71
N ASN A 385 -18.27 -9.02 -30.45
CA ASN A 385 -19.61 -8.68 -29.97
C ASN A 385 -20.73 -9.03 -30.98
N GLU A 386 -20.61 -10.14 -31.71
CA GLU A 386 -21.75 -10.60 -32.54
C GLU A 386 -22.95 -10.98 -31.66
N GLU A 387 -24.14 -10.90 -32.26
CA GLU A 387 -25.40 -11.22 -31.61
C GLU A 387 -25.39 -12.63 -31.01
N GLY A 388 -25.88 -12.75 -29.77
CA GLY A 388 -25.94 -14.02 -29.04
C GLY A 388 -24.64 -14.45 -28.34
N ARG A 389 -23.49 -13.85 -28.67
CA ARG A 389 -22.19 -14.09 -28.02
C ARG A 389 -21.86 -15.57 -27.78
N ASP A 390 -22.12 -16.42 -28.77
CA ASP A 390 -21.91 -17.87 -28.64
C ASP A 390 -20.41 -18.21 -28.70
N PRO A 391 -19.80 -18.74 -27.62
CA PRO A 391 -18.38 -19.10 -27.61
C PRO A 391 -18.01 -20.18 -28.63
N ASN A 392 -18.97 -21.00 -29.11
CA ASN A 392 -18.72 -22.01 -30.12
C ASN A 392 -18.46 -21.39 -31.50
N VAL A 393 -19.09 -20.25 -31.81
CA VAL A 393 -18.83 -19.52 -33.07
C VAL A 393 -17.38 -19.04 -33.11
N ILE A 394 -16.88 -18.48 -32.00
CA ILE A 394 -15.48 -18.07 -31.86
C ILE A 394 -14.58 -19.31 -31.92
N GLY A 395 -14.90 -20.34 -31.14
CA GLY A 395 -14.10 -21.56 -31.01
C GLY A 395 -13.89 -22.29 -32.32
N GLU A 396 -14.94 -22.50 -33.11
CA GLU A 396 -14.84 -23.19 -34.41
C GLU A 396 -14.11 -22.37 -35.47
N LYS A 397 -14.23 -21.02 -35.45
CA LYS A 397 -13.42 -20.15 -36.32
C LYS A 397 -11.94 -20.18 -35.91
N LEU A 398 -11.63 -19.95 -34.63
CA LEU A 398 -10.25 -19.88 -34.13
C LEU A 398 -9.49 -21.21 -34.20
N ARG A 399 -10.17 -22.37 -34.25
CA ARG A 399 -9.53 -23.67 -34.51
C ARG A 399 -8.81 -23.74 -35.86
N GLN A 400 -9.18 -22.89 -36.82
CA GLN A 400 -8.52 -22.81 -38.12
C GLN A 400 -7.12 -22.18 -38.01
N ALA A 401 -6.84 -21.41 -36.95
CA ALA A 401 -5.52 -20.87 -36.68
C ALA A 401 -4.62 -21.95 -36.06
N ASN A 402 -3.58 -22.35 -36.81
CA ASN A 402 -2.63 -23.37 -36.40
C ASN A 402 -1.25 -23.08 -37.01
N VAL A 403 -0.26 -22.83 -36.14
CA VAL A 403 1.12 -22.59 -36.55
C VAL A 403 2.04 -23.67 -36.01
N ASN A 404 2.27 -24.71 -36.82
CA ASN A 404 3.11 -25.86 -36.46
C ASN A 404 2.72 -26.48 -35.11
N GLY A 405 1.42 -26.73 -34.92
CA GLY A 405 0.84 -27.32 -33.71
C GLY A 405 0.52 -26.32 -32.60
N LEU A 406 0.90 -25.05 -32.73
CA LEU A 406 0.40 -23.98 -31.86
C LEU A 406 -1.06 -23.71 -32.23
N GLN A 407 -1.98 -24.27 -31.46
CA GLN A 407 -3.42 -24.30 -31.78
C GLN A 407 -4.27 -23.99 -30.55
N LEU A 408 -5.53 -23.64 -30.78
CA LEU A 408 -6.50 -23.29 -29.73
C LEU A 408 -6.71 -24.47 -28.77
N GLN A 409 -6.55 -24.20 -27.48
CA GLN A 409 -6.80 -25.15 -26.39
C GLN A 409 -8.14 -24.88 -25.72
N LEU A 410 -8.42 -23.61 -25.43
CA LEU A 410 -9.66 -23.19 -24.77
C LEU A 410 -9.94 -21.70 -25.02
N ILE A 411 -11.17 -21.30 -24.74
CA ILE A 411 -11.58 -19.90 -24.62
C ILE A 411 -12.18 -19.69 -23.24
N THR A 412 -11.84 -18.56 -22.62
CA THR A 412 -12.54 -18.07 -21.44
C THR A 412 -13.17 -16.72 -21.66
N ASN A 413 -14.28 -16.48 -20.98
CA ASN A 413 -14.86 -15.17 -20.79
C ASN A 413 -14.84 -14.86 -19.27
N ARG A 414 -14.30 -13.69 -18.88
CA ARG A 414 -14.11 -13.30 -17.47
C ARG A 414 -13.43 -14.36 -16.58
N GLY A 415 -12.54 -15.16 -17.16
CA GLY A 415 -11.76 -16.20 -16.45
C GLY A 415 -12.42 -17.58 -16.34
N VAL A 416 -13.66 -17.73 -16.82
CA VAL A 416 -14.40 -19.01 -16.84
C VAL A 416 -14.27 -19.68 -18.20
N LYS A 417 -14.00 -20.99 -18.25
CA LYS A 417 -13.96 -21.75 -19.50
C LYS A 417 -15.34 -21.77 -20.15
N VAL A 418 -15.40 -21.29 -21.40
CA VAL A 418 -16.62 -21.25 -22.23
C VAL A 418 -16.48 -22.09 -23.50
N PHE A 419 -15.26 -22.45 -23.89
CA PHE A 419 -15.00 -23.37 -24.99
C PHE A 419 -13.73 -24.20 -24.73
N PRO A 420 -13.69 -25.49 -25.10
CA PRO A 420 -14.85 -26.29 -25.51
C PRO A 420 -15.77 -26.60 -24.32
N ALA A 421 -17.02 -26.99 -24.62
CA ALA A 421 -18.01 -27.47 -23.65
C ALA A 421 -18.24 -26.51 -22.45
N GLY A 422 -18.45 -25.23 -22.74
CA GLY A 422 -18.86 -24.24 -21.74
C GLY A 422 -20.28 -24.50 -21.20
N MET A 423 -20.56 -24.00 -20.00
CA MET A 423 -21.90 -24.02 -19.42
C MET A 423 -22.76 -22.93 -20.05
N ARG A 424 -23.96 -23.26 -20.55
CA ARG A 424 -24.88 -22.32 -21.21
C ARG A 424 -25.31 -21.15 -20.31
N GLU A 425 -25.25 -21.34 -19.00
CA GLU A 425 -25.58 -20.32 -18.00
C GLU A 425 -24.49 -19.25 -17.85
N THR A 426 -23.30 -19.45 -18.45
CA THR A 426 -22.18 -18.52 -18.32
C THR A 426 -22.46 -17.24 -19.10
N PHE A 427 -22.69 -16.15 -18.37
CA PHE A 427 -22.79 -14.82 -18.96
C PHE A 427 -21.46 -14.38 -19.59
N CYS A 428 -21.51 -13.95 -20.85
CA CYS A 428 -20.34 -13.55 -21.62
C CYS A 428 -20.36 -12.05 -22.01
N THR A 429 -19.22 -11.37 -21.85
CA THR A 429 -18.98 -10.00 -22.34
C THR A 429 -18.34 -10.00 -23.73
N ASP A 430 -18.13 -8.82 -24.31
CA ASP A 430 -17.40 -8.61 -25.57
C ASP A 430 -15.89 -8.93 -25.52
N HIS A 431 -15.35 -9.28 -24.35
CA HIS A 431 -13.93 -9.54 -24.12
C HIS A 431 -13.63 -11.03 -23.89
N TRP A 432 -12.81 -11.62 -24.76
CA TRP A 432 -12.52 -13.05 -24.76
C TRP A 432 -11.03 -13.32 -24.67
N ARG A 433 -10.66 -14.39 -23.96
CA ARG A 433 -9.27 -14.88 -23.93
C ARG A 433 -9.20 -16.27 -24.55
N ALA A 434 -8.55 -16.37 -25.70
CA ALA A 434 -8.27 -17.62 -26.41
C ALA A 434 -6.84 -18.09 -26.11
N ARG A 435 -6.71 -19.29 -25.55
CA ARG A 435 -5.42 -19.88 -25.20
C ARG A 435 -4.91 -20.76 -26.32
N PHE A 436 -3.71 -20.47 -26.81
CA PHE A 436 -3.01 -21.27 -27.81
C PHE A 436 -1.75 -21.89 -27.23
N ALA A 437 -1.60 -23.20 -27.40
CA ALA A 437 -0.41 -23.94 -27.00
C ALA A 437 -0.27 -25.19 -27.88
N LYS A 438 0.89 -25.83 -27.84
CA LYS A 438 1.07 -27.16 -28.42
C LYS A 438 0.57 -28.23 -27.46
N ALA A 439 -0.01 -29.31 -27.98
CA ALA A 439 -0.54 -30.40 -27.16
C ALA A 439 0.54 -31.08 -26.29
N ASP A 440 1.78 -31.12 -26.77
CA ASP A 440 2.94 -31.67 -26.06
C ASP A 440 3.64 -30.65 -25.14
N GLN A 441 3.12 -29.41 -25.05
CA GLN A 441 3.73 -28.27 -24.34
C GLN A 441 5.17 -27.98 -24.76
N SER A 442 5.57 -28.38 -25.97
CA SER A 442 6.90 -28.09 -26.48
C SER A 442 7.08 -26.60 -26.75
N LYS A 443 8.35 -26.20 -26.84
CA LYS A 443 8.76 -24.81 -27.04
C LYS A 443 8.11 -24.19 -28.28
N VAL A 444 7.71 -22.94 -28.12
CA VAL A 444 7.14 -22.06 -29.14
C VAL A 444 8.12 -20.89 -29.37
N SER A 445 8.22 -20.40 -30.61
CA SER A 445 9.01 -19.21 -30.94
C SER A 445 8.13 -17.96 -31.03
N HIS A 446 8.72 -16.77 -30.84
CA HIS A 446 8.00 -15.51 -31.04
C HIS A 446 7.53 -15.32 -32.49
N ALA A 447 8.26 -15.86 -33.48
CA ALA A 447 7.83 -15.84 -34.87
C ALA A 447 6.53 -16.63 -35.07
N GLN A 448 6.39 -17.79 -34.43
CA GLN A 448 5.15 -18.56 -34.47
C GLN A 448 3.98 -17.82 -33.81
N VAL A 449 4.24 -17.08 -32.72
CA VAL A 449 3.21 -16.25 -32.07
C VAL A 449 2.74 -15.12 -32.99
N LEU A 450 3.66 -14.43 -33.67
CA LEU A 450 3.31 -13.36 -34.62
C LEU A 450 2.52 -13.88 -35.82
N GLU A 451 2.94 -15.03 -36.38
CA GLU A 451 2.22 -15.70 -37.46
C GLU A 451 0.80 -16.10 -37.02
N LEU A 452 0.66 -16.63 -35.80
CA LEU A 452 -0.63 -17.00 -35.23
C LEU A 452 -1.55 -15.78 -35.10
N ILE A 453 -1.07 -14.67 -34.57
CA ILE A 453 -1.85 -13.43 -34.45
C ILE A 453 -2.29 -12.95 -35.84
N GLY A 454 -1.42 -13.05 -36.84
CA GLY A 454 -1.78 -12.78 -38.24
C GLY A 454 -2.93 -13.66 -38.74
N GLN A 455 -2.90 -14.97 -38.43
CA GLN A 455 -4.00 -15.88 -38.76
C GLN A 455 -5.30 -15.53 -38.03
N VAL A 456 -5.24 -15.20 -36.73
CA VAL A 456 -6.40 -14.77 -35.94
C VAL A 456 -7.05 -13.52 -36.54
N ASN A 457 -6.25 -12.53 -36.91
CA ASN A 457 -6.74 -11.30 -37.53
C ASN A 457 -7.34 -11.56 -38.93
N ASN A 458 -6.73 -12.45 -39.72
CA ASN A 458 -7.27 -12.85 -41.04
C ASN A 458 -8.62 -13.58 -40.94
N LEU A 459 -8.92 -14.19 -39.78
CA LEU A 459 -10.23 -14.79 -39.48
C LEU A 459 -11.29 -13.73 -39.08
N GLY A 460 -10.90 -12.44 -39.02
CA GLY A 460 -11.80 -11.32 -38.74
C GLY A 460 -11.94 -10.97 -37.26
N PHE A 461 -11.07 -11.48 -36.38
CA PHE A 461 -11.08 -11.12 -34.97
C PHE A 461 -10.14 -9.94 -34.70
N ASP A 462 -10.59 -8.99 -33.89
CA ASP A 462 -9.76 -7.88 -33.42
C ASP A 462 -8.94 -8.32 -32.20
N THR A 463 -7.62 -8.46 -32.38
CA THR A 463 -6.69 -8.81 -31.30
C THR A 463 -6.31 -7.57 -30.50
N ILE A 464 -6.81 -7.48 -29.27
CA ILE A 464 -6.64 -6.31 -28.40
C ILE A 464 -5.45 -6.44 -27.43
N GLN A 465 -5.04 -7.66 -27.10
CA GLN A 465 -3.92 -7.92 -26.19
C GLN A 465 -3.38 -9.34 -26.35
N THR A 466 -2.12 -9.56 -25.97
CA THR A 466 -1.55 -10.90 -25.83
C THR A 466 -0.83 -11.08 -24.50
N ALA A 467 -0.78 -12.31 -24.00
CA ALA A 467 0.04 -12.70 -22.86
C ALA A 467 0.78 -14.00 -23.18
N ASN A 468 2.12 -13.93 -23.21
CA ASN A 468 2.95 -15.10 -23.46
C ASN A 468 2.88 -16.09 -22.29
N LEU A 469 2.80 -17.38 -22.62
CA LEU A 469 2.76 -18.46 -21.65
C LEU A 469 4.16 -19.06 -21.51
N TYR A 470 4.76 -18.88 -20.34
CA TYR A 470 6.10 -19.39 -20.04
C TYR A 470 6.07 -20.56 -19.06
N SER A 471 7.08 -21.42 -19.15
CA SER A 471 7.52 -22.30 -18.07
C SER A 471 8.87 -21.84 -17.53
N PHE A 472 9.12 -22.09 -16.24
CA PHE A 472 10.37 -21.86 -15.54
C PHE A 472 10.82 -23.19 -14.93
N ASP A 473 11.92 -23.75 -15.42
CA ASP A 473 12.41 -25.09 -15.04
C ASP A 473 11.34 -26.19 -15.19
N GLY A 474 10.54 -26.11 -16.25
CA GLY A 474 9.43 -27.04 -16.52
C GLY A 474 8.17 -26.76 -15.69
N VAL A 475 8.20 -25.82 -14.74
CA VAL A 475 7.02 -25.41 -13.98
C VAL A 475 6.28 -24.30 -14.70
N ARG A 476 4.97 -24.45 -14.87
CA ARG A 476 4.11 -23.47 -15.54
C ARG A 476 4.08 -22.12 -14.83
N GLY A 477 4.30 -21.03 -15.56
CA GLY A 477 4.25 -19.65 -15.07
C GLY A 477 2.90 -18.94 -15.25
N TYR A 478 1.80 -19.67 -15.42
CA TYR A 478 0.45 -19.15 -15.63
C TYR A 478 -0.62 -20.04 -14.98
N SER A 479 -1.80 -19.48 -14.71
CA SER A 479 -2.92 -20.19 -14.09
C SER A 479 -3.78 -20.93 -15.12
N LEU A 480 -4.43 -22.00 -14.66
CA LEU A 480 -5.53 -22.62 -15.39
C LEU A 480 -6.79 -21.75 -15.32
N ALA A 481 -7.70 -21.92 -16.27
CA ALA A 481 -9.04 -21.34 -16.19
C ALA A 481 -9.89 -22.00 -15.10
N GLN A 482 -10.94 -21.32 -14.64
CA GLN A 482 -11.97 -22.00 -13.86
C GLN A 482 -12.71 -22.99 -14.77
N GLY A 483 -12.70 -24.27 -14.35
CA GLY A 483 -13.29 -25.37 -15.11
C GLY A 483 -12.41 -25.93 -16.23
N GLU A 484 -11.12 -25.57 -16.32
CA GLU A 484 -10.16 -26.20 -17.26
C GLU A 484 -10.02 -27.70 -17.06
#